data_AF-A0A8T7F639-F1
#
_entry.id   AF-A0A8T7F639-F1
#
_cell.length_a   1.000
_cell.length_b   1.000
_cell.length_c   1.000
_cell.angle_alpha   90.00
_cell.angle_beta   90.00
_cell.angle_gamma   90.00
#
_symmetry.space_group_name_H-M   'P 1'
#
loop_
_entity.id
_entity.type
_entity.pdbx_description
1 polymer ?
#
loop_
_entity_poly.entity_id
_entity_poly.type
_entity_poly.pdbx_seq_one_letter_code
_entity_poly.pdbx_strand_id
1 'polypeptide(L)'
;MVAETKRRRKIIVDEHVYVWHIQESGDPGGPIYWSYQVRVITEDRRGNIVYPLLPKGESPFVVLYGKRFEHLLDGTRQSVKYRCPRFEREDGAITPQSVKDLIQWCLSDSEPRIRVDWKNRPI
;
A
#
# COMPACT_ATOMS: atom_id res chain seq x y z
N MET A 1 -19.95 9.13 20.80
CA MET A 1 -18.90 8.44 20.01
C MET A 1 -19.26 8.63 18.54
N VAL A 2 -18.62 9.58 17.86
CA VAL A 2 -18.90 9.87 16.44
C VAL A 2 -17.92 9.03 15.61
N ALA A 3 -18.46 8.07 14.86
CA ALA A 3 -17.70 7.11 14.07
C ALA A 3 -16.75 7.82 13.07
N GLU A 4 -15.54 7.29 12.94
CA GLU A 4 -14.43 7.72 12.06
C GLU A 4 -14.72 7.51 10.56
N THR A 5 -15.92 7.83 10.08
CA THR A 5 -16.31 7.68 8.67
C THR A 5 -15.73 8.77 7.76
N LYS A 6 -15.04 9.78 8.29
CA LYS A 6 -14.73 11.02 7.55
C LYS A 6 -13.61 10.96 6.50
N ARG A 7 -12.89 9.85 6.30
CA ARG A 7 -11.75 9.85 5.34
C ARG A 7 -11.60 8.62 4.43
N ARG A 8 -12.56 7.69 4.44
CA ARG A 8 -12.58 6.57 3.50
C ARG A 8 -13.19 7.00 2.17
N ARG A 9 -12.50 6.69 1.08
CA ARG A 9 -12.88 7.03 -0.29
C ARG A 9 -12.97 5.75 -1.09
N LYS A 10 -13.97 5.65 -1.98
CA LYS A 10 -14.04 4.55 -2.95
C LYS A 10 -13.29 4.93 -4.22
N ILE A 11 -12.70 3.94 -4.87
CA ILE A 11 -12.11 4.06 -6.20
C ILE A 11 -12.32 2.75 -6.96
N ILE A 12 -12.54 2.86 -8.27
CA ILE A 12 -12.72 1.71 -9.16
C ILE A 12 -11.47 1.61 -10.03
N VAL A 13 -10.83 0.44 -10.04
CA VAL A 13 -9.65 0.13 -10.86
C VAL A 13 -9.86 -1.26 -11.45
N ASP A 14 -9.74 -1.38 -12.77
CA ASP A 14 -9.94 -2.62 -13.53
C ASP A 14 -11.20 -3.38 -13.09
N GLU A 15 -12.34 -2.67 -13.09
CA GLU A 15 -13.67 -3.17 -12.69
C GLU A 15 -13.83 -3.61 -11.23
N HIS A 16 -12.79 -3.46 -10.41
CA HIS A 16 -12.82 -3.80 -8.99
C HIS A 16 -12.97 -2.55 -8.11
N VAL A 17 -13.79 -2.68 -7.06
CA VAL A 17 -14.00 -1.62 -6.07
C VAL A 17 -12.99 -1.73 -4.94
N TYR A 18 -12.34 -0.61 -4.65
CA TYR A 18 -11.42 -0.45 -3.56
C TYR A 18 -11.88 0.67 -2.62
N VAL A 19 -11.60 0.50 -1.34
CA VAL A 19 -11.77 1.52 -0.31
C VAL A 19 -10.39 1.95 0.15
N TRP A 20 -10.10 3.24 0.12
CA TRP A 20 -8.82 3.77 0.56
C TRP A 20 -8.95 4.95 1.52
N HIS A 21 -7.94 5.11 2.37
CA HIS A 21 -7.82 6.24 3.28
C HIS A 21 -6.37 6.46 3.69
N ILE A 22 -6.07 7.67 4.15
CA ILE A 22 -4.81 7.96 4.85
C ILE A 22 -5.06 7.78 6.34
N GLN A 23 -4.14 7.10 7.02
CA GLN A 23 -4.12 6.96 8.48
C GLN A 23 -2.72 7.18 9.00
N GLU A 24 -2.60 7.58 10.27
CA GLU A 24 -1.35 7.50 11.00
C GLU A 24 -0.96 6.02 11.16
N SER A 25 0.34 5.68 11.12
CA SER A 25 0.73 4.32 11.51
C SER A 25 0.54 4.18 13.01
N GLY A 26 -0.31 3.25 13.43
CA GLY A 26 -0.45 2.91 14.84
C GLY A 26 0.66 1.96 15.30
N ASP A 27 1.07 2.14 16.56
CA ASP A 27 2.02 1.35 17.35
C ASP A 27 3.53 1.56 17.04
N PRO A 28 4.26 2.29 17.91
CA PRO A 28 5.73 2.42 17.90
C PRO A 28 6.52 1.10 17.91
N GLY A 29 5.88 -0.02 18.27
CA GLY A 29 6.48 -1.36 18.25
C GLY A 29 6.14 -2.20 17.02
N GLY A 30 5.33 -1.69 16.09
CA GLY A 30 4.94 -2.42 14.89
C GLY A 30 6.09 -2.56 13.88
N PRO A 31 6.08 -3.60 13.03
CA PRO A 31 7.14 -3.84 12.02
C PRO A 31 7.23 -2.75 10.92
N ILE A 32 6.32 -1.78 10.93
CA ILE A 32 6.10 -0.74 9.92
C ILE A 32 5.68 0.52 10.68
N TYR A 33 6.63 1.37 11.08
CA TYR A 33 6.36 2.61 11.83
C TYR A 33 6.68 3.84 10.97
N TRP A 34 5.66 4.58 10.55
CA TRP A 34 5.76 5.80 9.72
C TRP A 34 4.65 6.78 10.08
N SER A 35 4.94 8.08 10.13
CA SER A 35 3.95 9.07 10.57
C SER A 35 2.59 8.98 9.86
N TYR A 36 2.58 8.64 8.56
CA TYR A 36 1.35 8.42 7.79
C TYR A 36 1.50 7.31 6.75
N GLN A 37 0.40 6.66 6.40
CA GLN A 37 0.33 5.68 5.32
C GLN A 37 -1.00 5.77 4.55
N VAL A 38 -0.93 5.48 3.25
CA VAL A 38 -2.10 5.18 2.43
C VAL A 38 -2.43 3.70 2.62
N ARG A 39 -3.68 3.44 2.99
CA ARG A 39 -4.22 2.08 3.04
C ARG A 39 -5.27 1.93 1.96
N VAL A 40 -5.13 0.90 1.13
CA VAL A 40 -6.12 0.49 0.14
C VAL A 40 -6.60 -0.92 0.47
N ILE A 41 -7.91 -1.11 0.49
CA ILE A 41 -8.56 -2.35 0.87
C ILE A 41 -9.50 -2.73 -0.26
N THR A 42 -9.49 -3.99 -0.66
CA THR A 42 -10.50 -4.51 -1.58
C THR A 42 -11.88 -4.52 -0.89
N GLU A 43 -12.96 -4.30 -1.64
CA GLU A 43 -14.31 -4.26 -1.03
C GLU A 43 -14.68 -5.58 -0.33
N ASP A 44 -14.23 -6.71 -0.89
CA ASP A 44 -14.37 -8.06 -0.30
C ASP A 44 -13.46 -8.32 0.92
N ARG A 45 -12.60 -7.35 1.27
CA ARG A 45 -11.59 -7.40 2.35
C ARG A 45 -10.58 -8.54 2.23
N ARG A 46 -10.44 -9.17 1.05
CA ARG A 46 -9.49 -10.26 0.81
C ARG A 46 -8.08 -9.78 0.46
N GLY A 47 -7.88 -8.47 0.21
CA GLY A 47 -6.60 -7.87 -0.08
C GLY A 47 -6.40 -6.52 0.60
N ASN A 48 -5.15 -6.24 0.98
CA ASN A 48 -4.73 -4.94 1.50
C ASN A 48 -3.44 -4.49 0.84
N ILE A 49 -3.37 -3.20 0.51
CA ILE A 49 -2.16 -2.51 0.06
C ILE A 49 -1.86 -1.43 1.10
N VAL A 50 -0.64 -1.45 1.64
CA VAL A 50 -0.14 -0.43 2.56
C VAL A 50 1.04 0.26 1.90
N TYR A 51 0.90 1.57 1.70
CA TYR A 51 1.93 2.43 1.13
C TYR A 51 2.32 3.52 2.13
N PRO A 52 3.47 3.40 2.80
CA PRO A 52 3.98 4.42 3.70
C PRO A 52 4.30 5.75 3.01
N LEU A 53 3.95 6.86 3.67
CA LEU A 53 4.36 8.19 3.23
C LEU A 53 5.71 8.52 3.85
N LEU A 54 6.77 8.17 3.12
CA LEU A 54 8.15 8.33 3.57
C LEU A 54 8.69 9.74 3.26
N PRO A 55 9.59 10.28 4.09
CA PRO A 55 10.35 11.50 3.77
C PRO A 55 11.03 11.43 2.40
N LYS A 56 11.35 12.59 1.82
CA LYS A 56 12.18 12.66 0.62
C LYS A 56 13.57 12.09 0.92
N GLY A 57 14.12 11.30 -0.01
CA GLY A 57 15.41 10.60 0.14
C GLY A 57 15.30 9.15 0.60
N GLU A 58 14.17 8.75 1.20
CA GLU A 58 13.89 7.35 1.52
C GLU A 58 13.41 6.58 0.29
N SER A 59 13.78 5.30 0.21
CA SER A 59 13.36 4.40 -0.87
C SER A 59 11.91 3.91 -0.65
N PRO A 60 10.94 4.29 -1.50
CA PRO A 60 9.55 3.88 -1.34
C PRO A 60 9.36 2.38 -1.45
N PHE A 61 8.36 1.88 -0.73
CA PHE A 61 7.96 0.50 -0.81
C PHE A 61 6.45 0.37 -0.57
N VAL A 62 5.91 -0.76 -0.97
CA VAL A 62 4.53 -1.15 -0.70
C VAL A 62 4.52 -2.49 0.01
N VAL A 63 3.55 -2.68 0.89
CA VAL A 63 3.28 -3.96 1.54
C VAL A 63 1.93 -4.48 1.11
N LEU A 64 1.90 -5.71 0.61
CA LEU A 64 0.71 -6.40 0.17
C LEU A 64 0.34 -7.47 1.19
N TYR A 65 -0.95 -7.55 1.53
CA TYR A 65 -1.51 -8.52 2.47
C TYR A 65 -2.73 -9.23 1.88
N GLY A 66 -2.93 -10.48 2.29
CA GLY A 66 -4.19 -11.20 2.10
C GLY A 66 -4.26 -12.01 0.81
N LYS A 67 -5.31 -12.83 0.72
CA LYS A 67 -5.50 -13.87 -0.30
C LYS A 67 -5.55 -13.33 -1.72
N ARG A 68 -6.00 -12.08 -1.93
CA ARG A 68 -6.03 -11.50 -3.29
C ARG A 68 -4.63 -11.40 -3.90
N PHE A 69 -3.61 -11.24 -3.06
CA PHE A 69 -2.22 -11.16 -3.49
C PHE A 69 -1.45 -12.45 -3.24
N GLU A 70 -2.14 -13.58 -2.99
CA GLU A 70 -1.49 -14.85 -2.64
C GLU A 70 -0.54 -15.37 -3.73
N HIS A 71 -0.85 -15.11 -5.01
CA HIS A 71 0.05 -15.39 -6.13
C HIS A 71 1.37 -14.59 -6.09
N LEU A 72 1.42 -13.52 -5.29
CA LEU A 72 2.61 -12.70 -5.02
C LEU A 72 3.22 -13.01 -3.64
N LEU A 73 2.56 -13.84 -2.82
CA LEU A 73 3.05 -14.27 -1.52
C LEU A 73 3.77 -15.60 -1.69
N ASP A 74 5.01 -15.70 -1.20
CA ASP A 74 5.68 -17.00 -1.09
C ASP A 74 5.03 -17.82 0.03
N GLY A 75 3.92 -18.50 -0.28
CA GLY A 75 3.23 -19.61 0.42
C GLY A 75 2.97 -19.48 1.92
N THR A 76 3.99 -19.21 2.73
CA THR A 76 3.98 -19.12 4.20
C THR A 76 3.82 -17.70 4.72
N ARG A 77 4.05 -16.67 3.89
CA ARG A 77 4.03 -15.28 4.35
C ARG A 77 2.62 -14.66 4.27
N GLN A 78 2.17 -14.08 5.37
CA GLN A 78 0.93 -13.30 5.42
C GLN A 78 1.02 -11.95 4.69
N SER A 79 2.24 -11.53 4.34
CA SER A 79 2.52 -10.29 3.63
C SER A 79 3.81 -10.35 2.83
N VAL A 80 3.91 -9.51 1.80
CA VAL A 80 5.14 -9.28 1.02
C VAL A 80 5.39 -7.79 0.87
N LYS A 81 6.67 -7.41 0.86
CA LYS A 81 7.12 -6.04 0.69
C LYS A 81 7.92 -5.91 -0.60
N TYR A 82 7.60 -4.92 -1.40
CA TYR A 82 8.27 -4.62 -2.66
C TYR A 82 8.72 -3.17 -2.70
N ARG A 83 9.91 -2.92 -3.25
CA ARG A 83 10.32 -1.56 -3.63
C ARG A 83 9.42 -1.08 -4.76
N CYS A 84 8.99 0.17 -4.71
CA CYS A 84 8.11 0.76 -5.71
C CYS A 84 8.54 2.18 -6.08
N PRO A 85 7.99 2.73 -7.19
CA PRO A 85 8.05 4.16 -7.46
C PRO A 85 7.37 4.98 -6.36
N ARG A 86 7.64 6.29 -6.37
CA ARG A 86 6.92 7.24 -5.51
C ARG A 86 5.61 7.64 -6.17
N PHE A 87 4.49 7.58 -5.43
CA PHE A 87 3.14 7.86 -5.97
C PHE A 87 2.55 9.19 -5.51
N GLU A 88 3.04 9.77 -4.42
CA GLU A 88 2.73 11.15 -4.05
C GLU A 88 3.29 12.16 -5.05
N ARG A 89 2.62 13.30 -5.13
CA ARG A 89 3.12 14.46 -5.88
C ARG A 89 4.36 15.06 -5.20
N GLU A 90 5.05 15.98 -5.87
CA GLU A 90 6.26 16.63 -5.35
C GLU A 90 6.05 17.39 -4.04
N ASP A 91 4.82 17.85 -3.78
CA ASP A 91 4.35 18.50 -2.55
C ASP A 91 3.98 17.50 -1.44
N GLY A 92 4.08 16.20 -1.70
CA GLY A 92 3.70 15.13 -0.77
C GLY A 92 2.21 14.77 -0.78
N ALA A 93 1.41 15.40 -1.64
CA ALA A 93 -0.03 15.14 -1.68
C ALA A 93 -0.35 13.79 -2.35
N ILE A 94 -1.26 13.03 -1.74
CA ILE A 94 -1.87 11.83 -2.32
C ILE A 94 -3.22 12.20 -2.94
N THR A 95 -3.35 11.90 -4.22
CA THR A 95 -4.56 12.14 -5.01
C THR A 95 -5.27 10.83 -5.33
N PRO A 96 -6.55 10.83 -5.74
CA PRO A 96 -7.19 9.63 -6.27
C PRO A 96 -6.42 8.99 -7.44
N GLN A 97 -5.79 9.80 -8.29
CA GLN A 97 -4.96 9.30 -9.38
C GLN A 97 -3.71 8.58 -8.85
N SER A 98 -3.01 9.15 -7.86
CA SER A 98 -1.89 8.50 -7.17
C SER A 98 -2.27 7.11 -6.63
N VAL A 99 -3.48 6.99 -6.07
CA VAL A 99 -3.99 5.70 -5.55
C VAL A 99 -4.32 4.74 -6.68
N LYS A 100 -4.88 5.21 -7.79
CA LYS A 100 -5.12 4.39 -8.98
C LYS A 100 -3.79 3.83 -9.51
N ASP A 101 -2.79 4.68 -9.67
CA ASP A 101 -1.47 4.30 -10.17
C ASP A 101 -0.79 3.29 -9.24
N LEU A 102 -0.90 3.48 -7.92
CA LEU A 102 -0.44 2.53 -6.91
C LEU A 102 -1.11 1.15 -7.07
N ILE A 103 -2.45 1.11 -7.22
CA ILE A 103 -3.20 -0.14 -7.39
C ILE A 103 -2.76 -0.82 -8.69
N GLN A 104 -2.72 -0.09 -9.80
CA GLN A 104 -2.33 -0.63 -11.10
C GLN A 104 -0.90 -1.18 -11.07
N TRP A 105 0.04 -0.47 -10.44
CA TRP A 105 1.40 -0.97 -10.25
C TRP A 105 1.45 -2.27 -9.43
N CYS A 106 0.62 -2.39 -8.40
CA CYS A 106 0.52 -3.60 -7.57
C CYS A 106 -0.13 -4.79 -8.30
N LEU A 107 -0.90 -4.54 -9.37
CA LEU A 107 -1.56 -5.56 -10.19
C LEU A 107 -0.83 -5.88 -11.49
N SER A 108 0.08 -5.00 -11.94
CA SER A 108 0.78 -5.16 -13.21
C SER A 108 1.88 -6.22 -13.15
N ASP A 109 1.85 -7.16 -14.10
CA ASP A 109 2.92 -8.14 -14.31
C ASP A 109 4.02 -7.62 -15.26
N SER A 110 3.96 -6.33 -15.65
CA SER A 110 4.80 -5.77 -16.71
C SER A 110 6.29 -5.65 -16.36
N GLU A 111 6.65 -5.61 -15.08
CA GLU A 111 8.04 -5.45 -14.64
C GLU A 111 8.41 -6.32 -13.43
N PRO A 112 9.65 -6.83 -13.37
CA PRO A 112 10.13 -7.56 -12.21
C PRO A 112 10.19 -6.66 -10.98
N ARG A 113 9.37 -6.96 -9.98
CA ARG A 113 9.33 -6.22 -8.71
C ARG A 113 10.47 -6.69 -7.80
N ILE A 114 11.22 -5.74 -7.25
CA ILE A 114 12.28 -6.05 -6.28
C ILE A 114 11.63 -6.29 -4.92
N ARG A 115 11.58 -7.56 -4.50
CA ARG A 115 11.17 -7.92 -3.15
C ARG A 115 12.22 -7.46 -2.15
N VAL A 116 11.77 -6.99 -0.98
CA VAL A 116 12.67 -6.46 0.04
C VAL A 116 12.33 -6.98 1.44
N ASP A 117 13.34 -7.00 2.31
CA ASP A 117 13.22 -7.33 3.72
C ASP A 117 12.62 -6.18 4.55
N TRP A 118 12.52 -6.42 5.86
CA TRP A 118 12.02 -5.42 6.81
C TRP A 118 12.91 -4.16 6.84
N LYS A 119 14.22 -4.27 6.53
CA LYS A 119 15.18 -3.16 6.37
C LYS A 119 15.20 -2.54 4.97
N ASN A 120 14.28 -2.92 4.08
CA ASN A 120 14.20 -2.43 2.70
C ASN A 120 15.37 -2.87 1.79
N ARG A 121 16.06 -3.96 2.16
CA ARG A 121 17.14 -4.58 1.38
C ARG A 121 16.57 -5.65 0.46
N PRO A 122 17.05 -5.78 -0.79
CA PRO A 122 16.61 -6.85 -1.69
C PRO A 122 16.77 -8.24 -1.06
N ILE A 123 15.80 -9.14 -1.32
CA ILE A 123 15.86 -10.57 -0.97
C ILE A 123 15.87 -11.38 -2.27
#